data_AF-A0A9P7CUP7-F1
#
_entry.id   AF-A0A9P7CUP7-F1
#
_cell.length_a   1.000
_cell.length_b   1.000
_cell.length_c   1.000
_cell.angle_alpha   90.00
_cell.angle_beta   90.00
_cell.angle_gamma   90.00
#
_symmetry.space_group_name_H-M   'P 1'
#
loop_
_entity.id
_entity.type
_entity.pdbx_description
1 polymer ?
#
loop_
_entity_poly.entity_id
_entity_poly.type
_entity_poly.pdbx_seq_one_letter_code
_entity_poly.pdbx_strand_id
1 'polypeptide(L)'
;MGLPVDTYKDPIILSGSMLISRSGYYENSGSIETRPISADNWEPEIANSEGFNPHSSLGALEYRIGSSDSHLETLPFYISLQVVDEKRDILPLCVGPIWIQNQQDDTNENWWTFPHSKIEQQQYRALQVKSQQSKYFLIKEQWEDGTPGKIWDSALFMVDVMISNFHLLYGKRILDLSAGTGYIGLSLAQFFQNLSDPMMKKQPPQITLSDIHEVLDLIKVNQTLNCIKNSEYLKIEPLHWGNAQDSKNLLSKQKGKELDIIIASDIIYRKNDFKSILATFRQLCIPKTVICLGYKSRGLRSFEEREFFDECNKYFNIHLLSYKEPQQTIKYNQTDVKLYKMQLRIKDKSPLL
;
A
#
# COMPACT_ATOMS: atom_id res chain seq x y z
N MET A 1 -5.38 -5.87 10.92
CA MET A 1 -6.48 -4.89 10.77
C MET A 1 -7.65 -5.31 11.63
N GLY A 2 -8.09 -4.49 12.57
CA GLY A 2 -9.43 -4.61 13.13
C GLY A 2 -10.40 -4.10 12.07
N LEU A 3 -11.24 -4.98 11.55
CA LEU A 3 -12.32 -4.59 10.67
C LEU A 3 -13.35 -3.87 11.56
N PRO A 4 -13.72 -2.61 11.29
CA PRO A 4 -14.94 -2.07 11.88
C PRO A 4 -16.08 -2.79 11.18
N VAL A 5 -16.46 -3.93 11.73
CA VAL A 5 -17.63 -4.66 11.27
C VAL A 5 -18.74 -4.34 12.25
N ASP A 6 -19.77 -3.70 11.73
CA ASP A 6 -21.03 -3.49 12.43
C ASP A 6 -21.76 -4.84 12.49
N THR A 7 -21.18 -5.83 13.16
CA THR A 7 -21.69 -7.21 13.23
C THR A 7 -22.00 -7.60 14.66
N TYR A 8 -23.12 -7.10 15.15
CA TYR A 8 -23.82 -7.72 16.27
C TYR A 8 -24.85 -8.78 15.83
N LYS A 9 -24.92 -9.16 14.54
CA LYS A 9 -26.00 -10.05 14.05
C LYS A 9 -25.61 -11.30 13.27
N ASP A 10 -24.51 -11.33 12.51
CA ASP A 10 -24.16 -12.50 11.67
C ASP A 10 -22.65 -12.80 11.65
N PRO A 11 -22.25 -14.10 11.67
CA PRO A 11 -20.85 -14.51 11.60
C PRO A 11 -20.21 -14.11 10.27
N ILE A 12 -18.93 -13.73 10.33
CA ILE A 12 -18.12 -13.46 9.13
C ILE A 12 -17.62 -14.79 8.58
N ILE A 13 -18.08 -15.17 7.40
CA ILE A 13 -17.59 -16.37 6.71
C ILE A 13 -16.33 -16.00 5.92
N LEU A 14 -15.24 -16.72 6.20
CA LEU A 14 -13.95 -16.56 5.54
C LEU A 14 -13.68 -17.73 4.59
N SER A 15 -13.10 -17.43 3.43
CA SER A 15 -12.43 -18.40 2.57
C SER A 15 -10.92 -18.25 2.72
N GLY A 16 -10.21 -19.37 2.87
CA GLY A 16 -8.76 -19.42 2.86
C GLY A 16 -8.20 -19.86 1.49
N SER A 17 -7.16 -19.20 1.01
CA SER A 17 -6.40 -19.62 -0.16
C SER A 17 -4.90 -19.61 0.10
N MET A 18 -4.20 -20.48 -0.61
CA MET A 18 -2.75 -20.62 -0.55
C MET A 18 -2.09 -19.84 -1.67
N LEU A 19 -1.25 -18.88 -1.32
CA LEU A 19 -0.50 -18.06 -2.28
C LEU A 19 0.97 -18.47 -2.28
N ILE A 20 1.50 -18.79 -3.46
CA ILE A 20 2.92 -19.16 -3.66
C ILE A 20 3.57 -18.18 -4.63
N SER A 21 4.82 -17.80 -4.35
CA SER A 21 5.58 -16.93 -5.26
C SER A 21 5.89 -17.65 -6.57
N ARG A 22 5.45 -17.07 -7.69
CA ARG A 22 5.70 -17.53 -9.07
C ARG A 22 6.05 -16.33 -9.95
N SER A 23 7.27 -16.30 -10.48
CA SER A 23 7.71 -15.31 -11.48
C SER A 23 7.46 -13.85 -11.11
N GLY A 24 7.71 -13.47 -9.85
CA GLY A 24 7.56 -12.09 -9.36
C GLY A 24 6.13 -11.67 -9.04
N TYR A 25 5.17 -12.59 -9.06
CA TYR A 25 3.84 -12.44 -8.51
C TYR A 25 3.55 -13.61 -7.58
N TYR A 26 2.41 -13.56 -6.90
CA TYR A 26 1.91 -14.68 -6.12
C TYR A 26 0.69 -15.27 -6.82
N GLU A 27 0.60 -16.59 -6.88
CA GLU A 27 -0.50 -17.29 -7.52
C GLU A 27 -1.23 -18.18 -6.52
N ASN A 28 -2.55 -18.29 -6.68
CA ASN A 28 -3.37 -19.20 -5.89
C ASN A 28 -3.06 -20.65 -6.32
N SER A 29 -2.49 -21.43 -5.39
CA SER A 29 -2.12 -22.83 -5.57
C SER A 29 -3.15 -23.80 -4.96
N GLY A 30 -4.15 -23.30 -4.23
CA GLY A 30 -5.23 -24.14 -3.71
C GLY A 30 -6.05 -23.48 -2.61
N SER A 31 -7.19 -24.09 -2.29
CA SER A 31 -8.01 -23.71 -1.15
C SER A 31 -7.41 -24.23 0.16
N ILE A 32 -7.57 -23.44 1.23
CA ILE A 32 -7.23 -23.83 2.58
C ILE A 32 -8.54 -23.95 3.36
N GLU A 33 -8.71 -25.09 4.01
CA GLU A 33 -9.82 -25.24 4.95
C GLU A 33 -9.49 -24.45 6.21
N THR A 34 -10.45 -23.67 6.71
CA THR A 34 -10.26 -22.89 7.93
C THR A 34 -11.42 -23.13 8.89
N ARG A 35 -11.13 -23.14 10.19
CA ARG A 35 -12.15 -23.16 11.24
C ARG A 35 -11.75 -22.22 12.38
N PRO A 36 -12.69 -21.47 12.97
CA PRO A 36 -12.39 -20.67 14.17
C PRO A 36 -12.10 -21.59 15.38
N ILE A 37 -11.21 -21.17 16.28
CA ILE A 37 -10.80 -21.95 17.47
C ILE A 37 -11.77 -21.78 18.65
N SER A 38 -12.44 -20.62 18.78
CA SER A 38 -13.52 -20.41 19.77
C SER A 38 -14.35 -19.15 19.47
N ALA A 39 -15.58 -19.11 20.00
CA ALA A 39 -16.58 -18.05 19.80
C ALA A 39 -16.21 -16.74 20.52
N ASP A 40 -16.45 -15.63 19.80
CA ASP A 40 -16.63 -14.24 20.22
C ASP A 40 -16.53 -13.96 21.73
N ASN A 41 -15.33 -13.58 22.17
CA ASN A 41 -15.20 -12.59 23.23
C ASN A 41 -14.05 -11.66 22.82
N TRP A 42 -14.41 -10.65 22.05
CA TRP A 42 -13.51 -9.56 21.70
C TRP A 42 -13.18 -8.79 22.99
N GLU A 43 -11.97 -8.96 23.54
CA GLU A 43 -11.54 -8.19 24.71
C GLU A 43 -11.42 -6.70 24.37
N PRO A 44 -11.89 -5.78 25.23
CA PRO A 44 -12.11 -4.39 24.86
C PRO A 44 -10.92 -3.45 25.11
N GLU A 45 -9.74 -3.92 25.48
CA GLU A 45 -8.64 -3.03 25.84
C GLU A 45 -7.41 -3.26 24.96
N ILE A 46 -7.16 -2.32 24.04
CA ILE A 46 -5.88 -1.59 23.84
C ILE A 46 -5.95 -0.82 22.50
N ALA A 47 -5.99 0.52 22.60
CA ALA A 47 -5.18 1.50 21.84
C ALA A 47 -5.68 2.94 22.15
N ASN A 48 -4.97 3.66 23.02
CA ASN A 48 -5.29 5.05 23.37
C ASN A 48 -4.64 6.03 22.37
N SER A 49 -5.23 6.20 21.18
CA SER A 49 -4.91 7.32 20.29
C SER A 49 -6.18 8.09 19.90
N GLU A 50 -6.17 9.42 20.10
CA GLU A 50 -7.29 10.29 19.74
C GLU A 50 -7.60 10.18 18.24
N GLY A 51 -8.84 9.83 17.89
CA GLY A 51 -9.33 9.71 16.52
C GLY A 51 -9.56 8.29 15.99
N PHE A 52 -9.22 7.25 16.78
CA PHE A 52 -9.55 5.85 16.49
C PHE A 52 -10.33 5.28 17.68
N ASN A 53 -11.63 4.99 17.53
CA ASN A 53 -12.33 4.17 18.53
C ASN A 53 -11.83 2.72 18.38
N PRO A 54 -11.15 2.14 19.39
CA PRO A 54 -10.55 0.83 19.28
C PRO A 54 -11.63 -0.25 19.38
N HIS A 55 -11.90 -0.92 18.26
CA HIS A 55 -12.47 -2.26 18.27
C HIS A 55 -11.38 -3.22 17.74
N SER A 56 -10.27 -3.32 18.49
CA SER A 56 -9.31 -4.39 18.26
C SER A 56 -9.92 -5.69 18.76
N SER A 57 -9.82 -6.69 17.92
CA SER A 57 -10.65 -7.87 17.96
C SER A 57 -9.67 -9.00 17.66
N LEU A 58 -9.06 -9.54 18.72
CA LEU A 58 -8.15 -10.68 18.62
C LEU A 58 -8.98 -11.93 18.31
N GLY A 59 -8.70 -12.57 17.17
CA GLY A 59 -9.35 -13.81 16.75
C GLY A 59 -8.31 -14.88 16.43
N ALA A 60 -8.71 -16.15 16.51
CA ALA A 60 -7.86 -17.27 16.17
C ALA A 60 -8.58 -18.25 15.25
N LEU A 61 -7.86 -18.77 14.26
CA LEU A 61 -8.33 -19.80 13.36
C LEU A 61 -7.31 -20.93 13.27
N GLU A 62 -7.83 -22.14 13.14
CA GLU A 62 -7.09 -23.29 12.64
C GLU A 62 -7.25 -23.37 11.13
N TYR A 63 -6.22 -23.89 10.47
CA TYR A 63 -6.25 -24.12 9.04
C TYR A 63 -5.68 -25.50 8.71
N ARG A 64 -6.20 -26.11 7.64
CA ARG A 64 -5.73 -27.38 7.09
C ARG A 64 -5.43 -27.24 5.61
N ILE A 65 -4.29 -27.76 5.20
CA ILE A 65 -3.80 -27.72 3.82
C ILE A 65 -3.91 -29.12 3.24
N GLY A 66 -4.75 -29.28 2.24
CA GLY A 66 -4.82 -30.49 1.42
C GLY A 66 -4.26 -30.21 0.04
N SER A 67 -2.94 -30.01 -0.08
CA SER A 67 -2.30 -29.74 -1.36
C SER A 67 -1.26 -30.81 -1.71
N SER A 68 -1.25 -31.22 -2.97
CA SER A 68 -0.20 -32.07 -3.57
C SER A 68 0.84 -31.25 -4.34
N ASP A 69 0.90 -29.93 -4.15
CA ASP A 69 1.88 -29.07 -4.82
C ASP A 69 3.28 -29.31 -4.25
N SER A 70 4.13 -30.00 -5.02
CA SER A 70 5.51 -30.33 -4.62
C SER A 70 6.38 -29.09 -4.39
N HIS A 71 5.99 -27.91 -4.87
CA HIS A 71 6.71 -26.67 -4.57
C HIS A 71 6.67 -26.29 -3.09
N LEU A 72 5.68 -26.77 -2.33
CA LEU A 72 5.55 -26.50 -0.89
C LEU A 72 6.69 -27.07 -0.03
N GLU A 73 7.46 -28.02 -0.57
CA GLU A 73 8.63 -28.57 0.10
C GLU A 73 9.85 -27.64 0.00
N THR A 74 9.85 -26.69 -0.94
CA THR A 74 11.02 -25.88 -1.27
C THR A 74 10.79 -24.37 -1.17
N LEU A 75 9.53 -23.93 -1.20
CA LEU A 75 9.15 -22.52 -1.14
C LEU A 75 8.11 -22.31 -0.02
N PRO A 76 8.15 -21.15 0.66
CA PRO A 76 7.10 -20.82 1.58
C PRO A 76 5.83 -20.46 0.83
N PHE A 77 4.69 -20.66 1.49
CA PHE A 77 3.40 -20.17 1.04
C PHE A 77 2.86 -19.12 2.02
N TYR A 78 1.82 -18.42 1.58
CA TYR A 78 1.09 -17.46 2.38
C TYR A 78 -0.38 -17.84 2.41
N ILE A 79 -1.05 -17.61 3.53
CA ILE A 79 -2.48 -17.84 3.67
C ILE A 79 -3.19 -16.53 3.45
N SER A 80 -4.02 -16.44 2.41
CA SER A 80 -4.92 -15.32 2.19
C SER A 80 -6.32 -15.68 2.70
N LEU A 81 -6.85 -14.82 3.56
CA LEU A 81 -8.17 -14.93 4.17
C LEU A 81 -9.04 -13.81 3.61
N GLN A 82 -10.09 -14.18 2.90
CA GLN A 82 -11.03 -13.26 2.25
C GLN A 82 -12.44 -13.52 2.78
N VAL A 83 -13.20 -12.45 3.00
CA VAL A 83 -14.63 -12.55 3.34
C VAL A 83 -15.40 -13.03 2.12
N VAL A 84 -16.24 -14.06 2.29
CA VAL A 84 -17.04 -14.66 1.21
C VAL A 84 -18.22 -13.76 0.80
N ASP A 85 -18.76 -12.99 1.74
CA ASP A 85 -19.84 -12.04 1.47
C ASP A 85 -19.31 -10.82 0.70
N GLU A 86 -19.51 -10.82 -0.62
CA GLU A 86 -19.11 -9.73 -1.53
C GLU A 86 -19.75 -8.38 -1.17
N LYS A 87 -20.82 -8.35 -0.37
CA LYS A 87 -21.44 -7.09 0.08
C LYS A 87 -20.58 -6.35 1.10
N ARG A 88 -19.61 -7.03 1.73
CA ARG A 88 -18.70 -6.44 2.70
C ARG A 88 -17.37 -6.14 2.01
N ASP A 89 -17.07 -4.86 1.82
CA ASP A 89 -15.83 -4.38 1.21
C ASP A 89 -14.63 -4.49 2.16
N ILE A 90 -14.30 -5.74 2.49
CA ILE A 90 -13.23 -6.11 3.42
C ILE A 90 -12.03 -6.60 2.61
N LEU A 91 -10.92 -5.88 2.73
CA LEU A 91 -9.65 -6.28 2.11
C LEU A 91 -9.12 -7.56 2.74
N PRO A 92 -8.52 -8.48 1.95
CA PRO A 92 -8.02 -9.75 2.45
C PRO A 92 -6.90 -9.53 3.47
N LEU A 93 -6.88 -10.39 4.49
CA LEU A 93 -5.73 -10.56 5.38
C LEU A 93 -4.83 -11.63 4.78
N CYS A 94 -3.53 -11.38 4.71
CA CYS A 94 -2.57 -12.37 4.28
C CYS A 94 -1.53 -12.59 5.38
N VAL A 95 -1.20 -13.85 5.70
CA VAL A 95 -0.23 -14.22 6.75
C VAL A 95 0.81 -15.18 6.22
N GLY A 96 2.04 -15.05 6.72
CA GLY A 96 3.17 -15.91 6.37
C GLY A 96 4.52 -15.24 6.66
N PRO A 97 5.60 -15.64 5.96
CA PRO A 97 5.72 -16.86 5.16
C PRO A 97 5.58 -18.12 6.02
N ILE A 98 4.89 -19.14 5.53
CA ILE A 98 4.73 -20.44 6.19
C ILE A 98 5.48 -21.51 5.40
N TRP A 99 6.24 -22.34 6.11
CA TRP A 99 7.01 -23.45 5.55
C TRP A 99 6.38 -24.77 5.97
N ILE A 100 6.25 -25.71 5.04
CA ILE A 100 5.89 -27.09 5.36
C ILE A 100 7.19 -27.87 5.57
N GLN A 101 7.34 -28.48 6.73
CA GLN A 101 8.40 -29.45 6.99
C GLN A 101 7.75 -30.83 7.11
N ASN A 102 8.16 -31.78 6.27
CA ASN A 102 7.84 -33.18 6.48
C ASN A 102 8.62 -33.66 7.71
N GLN A 103 7.96 -33.70 8.87
CA GLN A 103 8.53 -34.40 10.03
C GLN A 103 8.37 -35.91 9.80
N GLN A 104 9.49 -36.62 9.68
CA GLN A 104 9.54 -38.09 9.72
C GLN A 104 9.45 -38.63 11.17
N ASP A 105 8.68 -37.99 12.06
CA ASP A 105 8.53 -38.49 13.44
C ASP A 105 7.46 -39.59 13.50
N ASP A 106 7.90 -40.80 13.20
CA ASP A 106 7.13 -42.05 13.09
C ASP A 106 6.61 -42.62 14.44
N THR A 107 6.51 -41.81 15.51
CA THR A 107 6.22 -42.34 16.86
C THR A 107 5.19 -41.57 17.70
N ASN A 108 4.66 -40.44 17.26
CA ASN A 108 3.64 -39.71 18.02
C ASN A 108 2.22 -39.99 17.51
N GLU A 109 1.47 -40.84 18.23
CA GLU A 109 0.07 -41.16 17.94
C GLU A 109 -0.90 -39.95 18.09
N ASN A 110 -0.44 -38.82 18.65
CA ASN A 110 -1.24 -37.61 18.84
C ASN A 110 -0.81 -36.47 17.90
N TRP A 111 -1.39 -36.45 16.71
CA TRP A 111 -1.15 -35.46 15.64
C TRP A 111 -1.57 -34.01 15.99
N TRP A 112 -2.21 -33.80 17.15
CA TRP A 112 -2.71 -32.49 17.59
C TRP A 112 -1.88 -31.86 18.71
N THR A 113 -0.93 -32.58 19.29
CA THR A 113 -0.05 -32.05 20.35
C THR A 113 1.21 -31.44 19.76
N PHE A 114 1.09 -30.23 19.23
CA PHE A 114 2.26 -29.42 18.89
C PHE A 114 2.68 -28.59 20.11
N PRO A 115 3.97 -28.51 20.46
CA PRO A 115 4.43 -27.47 21.37
C PRO A 115 4.02 -26.12 20.76
N HIS A 116 3.08 -25.43 21.39
CA HIS A 116 2.63 -24.10 20.95
C HIS A 116 3.74 -23.10 21.26
N SER A 117 4.83 -23.09 20.50
CA SER A 117 5.68 -21.93 20.44
C SER A 117 4.88 -20.83 19.74
N LYS A 118 4.73 -19.68 20.39
CA LYS A 118 4.16 -18.51 19.73
C LYS A 118 5.12 -18.11 18.59
N ILE A 119 4.76 -18.46 17.37
CA ILE A 119 5.45 -17.98 16.16
C ILE A 119 4.68 -16.75 15.69
N GLU A 120 5.26 -15.57 15.86
CA GLU A 120 4.69 -14.34 15.30
C GLU A 120 4.81 -14.39 13.77
N GLN A 121 3.67 -14.54 13.11
CA GLN A 121 3.58 -14.49 11.65
C GLN A 121 3.49 -13.04 11.20
N GLN A 122 4.18 -12.72 10.10
CA GLN A 122 4.11 -11.39 9.53
C GLN A 122 2.76 -11.21 8.81
N GLN A 123 2.20 -10.01 8.92
CA GLN A 123 0.98 -9.63 8.21
C GLN A 123 1.30 -8.98 6.86
N TYR A 124 0.45 -9.29 5.87
CA TYR A 124 0.55 -8.80 4.51
C TYR A 124 -0.85 -8.46 3.96
N ARG A 125 -0.86 -7.70 2.88
CA ARG A 125 -1.99 -7.54 1.96
C ARG A 125 -1.73 -8.30 0.68
N ALA A 126 -2.68 -9.15 0.31
CA ALA A 126 -2.72 -9.77 -1.01
C ALA A 126 -3.63 -8.97 -1.94
N LEU A 127 -3.03 -8.21 -2.85
CA LEU A 127 -3.75 -7.32 -3.75
C LEU A 127 -3.77 -7.93 -5.15
N GLN A 128 -4.96 -8.21 -5.66
CA GLN A 128 -5.11 -8.84 -6.96
C GLN A 128 -4.65 -7.90 -8.08
N VAL A 129 -3.88 -8.44 -9.03
CA VAL A 129 -3.44 -7.70 -10.21
C VAL A 129 -4.58 -7.66 -11.21
N LYS A 130 -5.14 -6.47 -11.45
CA LYS A 130 -6.40 -6.30 -12.22
C LYS A 130 -6.39 -6.93 -13.62
N SER A 131 -5.25 -7.02 -14.28
CA SER A 131 -5.12 -7.62 -15.61
C SER A 131 -4.93 -9.14 -15.59
N GLN A 132 -4.76 -9.76 -14.43
CA GLN A 132 -4.38 -11.17 -14.28
C GLN A 132 -5.06 -11.77 -13.04
N GLN A 133 -6.26 -12.34 -13.23
CA GLN A 133 -7.14 -12.79 -12.14
C GLN A 133 -6.50 -13.77 -11.15
N SER A 134 -5.49 -14.54 -11.56
CA SER A 134 -4.80 -15.50 -10.68
C SER A 134 -3.60 -14.92 -9.94
N LYS A 135 -3.23 -13.66 -10.18
CA LYS A 135 -1.98 -13.07 -9.68
C LYS A 135 -2.22 -12.02 -8.60
N TYR A 136 -1.36 -12.07 -7.60
CA TYR A 136 -1.40 -11.22 -6.43
C TYR A 136 -0.06 -10.51 -6.24
N PHE A 137 -0.15 -9.27 -5.77
CA PHE A 137 0.92 -8.46 -5.25
C PHE A 137 0.86 -8.49 -3.73
N LEU A 138 1.96 -8.86 -3.06
CA LEU A 138 1.99 -8.87 -1.60
C LEU A 138 2.65 -7.61 -1.07
N ILE A 139 2.04 -6.97 -0.08
CA ILE A 139 2.66 -5.87 0.67
C ILE A 139 2.69 -6.25 2.13
N LYS A 140 3.87 -6.27 2.74
CA LYS A 140 4.05 -6.38 4.17
C LYS A 140 3.47 -5.16 4.87
N GLU A 141 2.62 -5.41 5.85
CA GLU A 141 2.09 -4.41 6.77
C GLU A 141 2.38 -4.87 8.21
N GLN A 142 3.01 -4.06 9.05
CA GLN A 142 3.15 -4.35 10.49
C GLN A 142 2.51 -3.25 11.31
N TRP A 143 2.03 -3.57 12.52
CA TRP A 143 1.39 -2.57 13.38
C TRP A 143 2.41 -1.71 14.09
N GLU A 144 3.50 -2.33 14.53
CA GLU A 144 4.68 -1.73 15.12
C GLU A 144 5.35 -0.69 14.21
N ASP A 145 5.18 -0.81 12.89
CA ASP A 145 5.65 0.18 11.89
C ASP A 145 4.79 1.46 11.83
N GLY A 146 3.74 1.55 12.65
CA GLY A 146 2.87 2.74 12.76
C GLY A 146 2.15 3.11 11.45
N THR A 147 1.88 4.41 11.27
CA THR A 147 1.18 4.96 10.08
C THR A 147 1.86 4.59 8.75
N PRO A 148 3.20 4.66 8.62
CA PRO A 148 3.91 4.26 7.38
C PRO A 148 3.81 2.76 7.08
N GLY A 149 3.60 1.92 8.10
CA GLY A 149 3.49 0.47 7.99
C GLY A 149 2.19 -0.03 7.34
N LYS A 150 1.31 0.86 6.88
CA LYS A 150 -0.04 0.54 6.38
C LYS A 150 -0.26 1.08 4.97
N ILE A 151 -1.10 0.37 4.22
CA ILE A 151 -1.71 0.81 2.97
C ILE A 151 -2.98 1.55 3.33
N TRP A 152 -3.09 2.78 2.82
CA TRP A 152 -4.25 3.64 3.04
C TRP A 152 -5.15 3.67 1.81
N ASP A 153 -6.45 3.95 2.02
CA ASP A 153 -7.49 3.88 0.99
C ASP A 153 -7.15 4.69 -0.27
N SER A 154 -6.54 5.88 -0.11
CA SER A 154 -6.12 6.70 -1.24
C SER A 154 -5.07 6.01 -2.10
N ALA A 155 -4.19 5.18 -1.52
CA ALA A 155 -3.16 4.48 -2.26
C ALA A 155 -3.74 3.40 -3.18
N LEU A 156 -4.72 2.64 -2.69
CA LEU A 156 -5.49 1.66 -3.48
C LEU A 156 -6.18 2.34 -4.66
N PHE A 157 -6.88 3.43 -4.39
CA PHE A 157 -7.55 4.20 -5.43
C PHE A 157 -6.58 4.79 -6.46
N MET A 158 -5.45 5.34 -6.01
CA MET A 158 -4.47 5.99 -6.89
C MET A 158 -3.75 4.99 -7.79
N VAL A 159 -3.39 3.80 -7.29
CA VAL A 159 -2.82 2.74 -8.13
C VAL A 159 -3.77 2.40 -9.26
N ASP A 160 -5.06 2.25 -8.96
CA ASP A 160 -6.07 1.94 -9.97
C ASP A 160 -6.21 3.02 -11.03
N VAL A 161 -6.27 4.28 -10.61
CA VAL A 161 -6.33 5.43 -11.53
C VAL A 161 -5.07 5.48 -12.40
N MET A 162 -3.89 5.28 -11.83
CA MET A 162 -2.62 5.39 -12.55
C MET A 162 -2.40 4.24 -13.51
N ILE A 163 -2.68 3.00 -13.10
CA ILE A 163 -2.59 1.84 -13.98
C ILE A 163 -3.62 1.95 -15.10
N SER A 164 -4.85 2.43 -14.84
CA SER A 164 -5.84 2.64 -15.90
C SER A 164 -5.41 3.73 -16.90
N ASN A 165 -4.53 4.64 -16.49
CA ASN A 165 -3.99 5.73 -17.30
C ASN A 165 -2.48 5.60 -17.53
N PHE A 166 -1.95 4.37 -17.54
CA PHE A 166 -0.50 4.10 -17.57
C PHE A 166 0.23 4.79 -18.74
N HIS A 167 -0.47 5.01 -19.85
CA HIS A 167 0.05 5.69 -21.04
C HIS A 167 0.51 7.13 -20.76
N LEU A 168 -0.04 7.81 -19.74
CA LEU A 168 0.37 9.15 -19.32
C LEU A 168 1.71 9.16 -18.56
N LEU A 169 2.15 8.00 -18.08
CA LEU A 169 3.33 7.85 -17.23
C LEU A 169 4.61 7.57 -18.03
N TYR A 170 4.52 7.27 -19.33
CA TYR A 170 5.70 6.98 -20.15
C TYR A 170 6.72 8.12 -20.14
N GLY A 171 7.98 7.76 -19.91
CA GLY A 171 9.11 8.67 -19.84
C GLY A 171 9.02 9.73 -18.74
N LYS A 172 8.05 9.63 -17.80
CA LYS A 172 7.90 10.59 -16.70
C LYS A 172 8.85 10.29 -15.56
N ARG A 173 9.33 11.35 -14.91
CA ARG A 173 10.02 11.31 -13.62
C ARG A 173 8.97 11.45 -12.53
N ILE A 174 8.68 10.36 -11.85
CA ILE A 174 7.61 10.22 -10.86
C ILE A 174 8.23 10.09 -9.48
N LEU A 175 7.79 10.91 -8.54
CA LEU A 175 8.08 10.75 -7.12
C LEU A 175 6.83 10.21 -6.42
N ASP A 176 6.95 9.09 -5.71
CA ASP A 176 6.00 8.63 -4.71
C ASP A 176 6.44 9.17 -3.35
N LEU A 177 5.83 10.28 -2.91
CA LEU A 177 6.20 11.04 -1.73
C LEU A 177 5.53 10.47 -0.49
N SER A 178 6.35 10.15 0.52
CA SER A 178 5.92 9.47 1.75
C SER A 178 5.21 8.17 1.43
N ALA A 179 5.94 7.31 0.73
CA ALA A 179 5.42 6.10 0.13
C ALA A 179 4.95 5.05 1.17
N GLY A 180 5.36 5.18 2.44
CA GLY A 180 5.02 4.24 3.51
C GLY A 180 5.49 2.82 3.17
N THR A 181 4.54 1.92 2.94
CA THR A 181 4.80 0.55 2.46
C THR A 181 5.45 0.49 1.07
N GLY A 182 5.41 1.57 0.30
CA GLY A 182 5.87 1.63 -1.09
C GLY A 182 4.84 1.15 -2.11
N TYR A 183 3.60 0.90 -1.69
CA TYR A 183 2.60 0.22 -2.52
C TYR A 183 2.39 0.88 -3.90
N ILE A 184 2.27 2.21 -3.98
CA ILE A 184 1.98 2.89 -5.26
C ILE A 184 3.18 2.74 -6.21
N GLY A 185 4.35 3.24 -5.82
CA GLY A 185 5.55 3.20 -6.65
C GLY A 185 5.98 1.79 -7.05
N LEU A 186 5.88 0.82 -6.14
CA LEU A 186 6.23 -0.58 -6.41
C LEU A 186 5.22 -1.25 -7.35
N SER A 187 3.92 -0.97 -7.21
CA SER A 187 2.89 -1.48 -8.13
C SER A 187 3.11 -0.97 -9.55
N LEU A 188 3.43 0.33 -9.69
CA LEU A 188 3.78 0.91 -10.99
C LEU A 188 5.04 0.28 -11.56
N ALA A 189 6.10 0.15 -10.76
CA ALA A 189 7.36 -0.47 -11.21
C ALA A 189 7.14 -1.91 -11.71
N GLN A 190 6.38 -2.71 -10.96
CA GLN A 190 6.04 -4.08 -11.34
C GLN A 190 5.19 -4.12 -12.62
N PHE A 191 4.19 -3.24 -12.74
CA PHE A 191 3.36 -3.14 -13.94
C PHE A 191 4.22 -2.87 -15.19
N PHE A 192 5.08 -1.85 -15.17
CA PHE A 192 5.94 -1.50 -16.30
C PHE A 192 7.00 -2.57 -16.61
N GLN A 193 7.56 -3.24 -15.59
CA GLN A 193 8.52 -4.34 -15.78
C GLN A 193 7.89 -5.50 -16.58
N ASN A 194 6.60 -5.76 -16.37
CA ASN A 194 5.90 -6.92 -16.91
C ASN A 194 5.10 -6.64 -18.19
N LEU A 195 5.11 -5.41 -18.72
CA LEU A 195 4.50 -5.12 -20.02
C LEU A 195 5.09 -6.02 -21.11
N SER A 196 4.25 -6.68 -21.90
CA SER A 196 4.74 -7.59 -22.95
C SER A 196 5.20 -6.84 -24.20
N ASP A 197 4.62 -5.67 -24.49
CA ASP A 197 4.89 -4.89 -25.69
C ASP A 197 6.28 -4.22 -25.66
N PRO A 198 7.20 -4.58 -26.59
CA PRO A 198 8.54 -3.98 -26.69
C PRO A 198 8.54 -2.48 -27.00
N MET A 199 7.54 -1.95 -27.72
CA MET A 199 7.43 -0.51 -27.97
C MET A 199 7.11 0.25 -26.69
N MET A 200 6.26 -0.33 -25.84
CA MET A 200 5.89 0.23 -24.55
C MET A 200 7.00 0.13 -23.51
N LYS A 201 8.02 -0.71 -23.74
CA LYS A 201 9.24 -0.79 -22.92
C LYS A 201 10.32 0.24 -23.28
N LYS A 202 10.18 1.00 -24.38
CA LYS A 202 11.27 1.89 -24.85
C LYS A 202 11.57 3.06 -23.91
N GLN A 203 10.59 3.51 -23.12
CA GLN A 203 10.75 4.63 -22.18
C GLN A 203 9.89 4.40 -20.93
N PRO A 204 10.30 3.48 -20.03
CA PRO A 204 9.59 3.31 -18.77
C PRO A 204 9.67 4.61 -17.93
N PRO A 205 8.68 4.87 -17.06
CA PRO A 205 8.81 5.95 -16.09
C PRO A 205 10.02 5.73 -15.19
N GLN A 206 10.68 6.81 -14.80
CA GLN A 206 11.61 6.80 -13.69
C GLN A 206 10.82 7.04 -12.40
N ILE A 207 10.68 6.02 -11.56
CA ILE A 207 9.95 6.07 -10.30
C ILE A 207 10.96 6.21 -9.16
N THR A 208 10.76 7.22 -8.32
CA THR A 208 11.49 7.39 -7.06
C THR A 208 10.47 7.28 -5.93
N LEU A 209 10.66 6.35 -5.00
CA LEU A 209 9.89 6.29 -3.76
C LEU A 209 10.70 7.02 -2.69
N SER A 210 10.05 7.88 -1.92
CA SER A 210 10.70 8.56 -0.81
C SER A 210 9.90 8.50 0.48
N ASP A 211 10.61 8.40 1.58
CA ASP A 211 10.07 8.51 2.93
C ASP A 211 11.19 8.90 3.91
N ILE A 212 10.91 9.00 5.20
CA ILE A 212 11.93 9.12 6.24
C ILE A 212 12.81 7.86 6.30
N HIS A 213 14.02 8.00 6.83
CA HIS A 213 15.04 6.95 6.81
C HIS A 213 14.55 5.61 7.39
N GLU A 214 13.77 5.69 8.46
CA GLU A 214 13.24 4.56 9.23
C GLU A 214 12.27 3.69 8.40
N VAL A 215 11.63 4.27 7.39
CA VAL A 215 10.60 3.59 6.56
C VAL A 215 11.22 2.94 5.32
N LEU A 216 12.41 3.37 4.89
CA LEU A 216 13.00 2.92 3.63
C LEU A 216 13.25 1.40 3.59
N ASP A 217 13.53 0.79 4.73
CA ASP A 217 13.77 -0.65 4.81
C ASP A 217 12.48 -1.46 4.59
N LEU A 218 11.32 -0.96 5.04
CA LEU A 218 10.03 -1.56 4.70
C LEU A 218 9.77 -1.54 3.19
N ILE A 219 10.08 -0.42 2.52
CA ILE A 219 9.94 -0.31 1.05
C ILE A 219 10.84 -1.34 0.35
N LYS A 220 12.09 -1.51 0.79
CA LYS A 220 13.02 -2.50 0.22
C LYS A 220 12.55 -3.94 0.46
N VAL A 221 12.00 -4.22 1.63
CA VAL A 221 11.38 -5.53 1.94
C VAL A 221 10.24 -5.80 0.95
N ASN A 222 9.34 -4.83 0.75
CA ASN A 222 8.22 -4.97 -0.18
C ASN A 222 8.65 -5.04 -1.65
N GLN A 223 9.74 -4.35 -2.02
CA GLN A 223 10.35 -4.48 -3.33
C GLN A 223 10.84 -5.92 -3.58
N THR A 224 11.59 -6.47 -2.61
CA THR A 224 12.16 -7.82 -2.67
C THR A 224 11.07 -8.89 -2.67
N LEU A 225 10.04 -8.69 -1.84
CA LEU A 225 8.89 -9.58 -1.71
C LEU A 225 8.18 -9.82 -3.05
N ASN A 226 8.17 -8.84 -3.94
CA ASN A 226 7.54 -8.92 -5.27
C ASN A 226 8.53 -9.09 -6.42
N CYS A 227 9.78 -9.47 -6.11
CA CYS A 227 10.87 -9.66 -7.08
C CYS A 227 11.03 -8.47 -8.07
N ILE A 228 10.78 -7.25 -7.60
CA ILE A 228 10.93 -6.05 -8.41
C ILE A 228 12.43 -5.76 -8.55
N LYS A 229 12.94 -5.82 -9.79
CA LYS A 229 14.37 -5.73 -10.04
C LYS A 229 14.88 -4.32 -9.71
N ASN A 230 16.04 -4.26 -9.07
CA ASN A 230 16.81 -3.03 -9.02
C ASN A 230 17.12 -2.58 -10.46
N SER A 231 16.81 -1.32 -10.77
CA SER A 231 17.07 -0.73 -12.07
C SER A 231 17.33 0.76 -11.91
N GLU A 232 17.90 1.40 -12.93
CA GLU A 232 18.06 2.86 -12.96
C GLU A 232 16.72 3.63 -12.93
N TYR A 233 15.62 2.95 -13.25
CA TYR A 233 14.26 3.49 -13.32
C TYR A 233 13.49 3.36 -12.00
N LEU A 234 14.05 2.71 -10.97
CA LEU A 234 13.45 2.58 -9.65
C LEU A 234 14.44 2.99 -8.57
N LYS A 235 14.12 4.02 -7.80
CA LYS A 235 14.97 4.53 -6.70
C LYS A 235 14.19 4.59 -5.41
N ILE A 236 14.87 4.34 -4.29
CA ILE A 236 14.34 4.52 -2.94
C ILE A 236 15.26 5.52 -2.25
N GLU A 237 14.71 6.66 -1.85
CA GLU A 237 15.50 7.83 -1.41
C GLU A 237 14.91 8.43 -0.12
N PRO A 238 15.75 8.87 0.83
CA PRO A 238 15.25 9.57 2.02
C PRO A 238 14.71 10.95 1.64
N LEU A 239 13.59 11.34 2.25
CA LEU A 239 13.10 12.71 2.25
C LEU A 239 12.27 12.98 3.50
N HIS A 240 12.78 13.85 4.37
CA HIS A 240 11.99 14.42 5.46
C HIS A 240 11.25 15.67 5.00
N TRP A 241 9.96 15.81 5.33
CA TRP A 241 9.18 16.99 4.93
C TRP A 241 9.82 18.29 5.44
N GLY A 242 9.76 19.33 4.61
CA GLY A 242 10.39 20.63 4.83
C GLY A 242 11.91 20.67 4.65
N ASN A 243 12.61 19.53 4.59
CA ASN A 243 14.06 19.50 4.50
C ASN A 243 14.55 19.85 3.08
N ALA A 244 15.08 21.07 2.93
CA ALA A 244 15.57 21.57 1.66
C ALA A 244 16.78 20.78 1.11
N GLN A 245 17.64 20.24 1.99
CA GLN A 245 18.80 19.47 1.59
C GLN A 245 18.37 18.10 1.02
N ASP A 246 17.39 17.45 1.65
CA ASP A 246 16.83 16.18 1.15
C ASP A 246 16.17 16.40 -0.21
N SER A 247 15.33 17.42 -0.36
CA SER A 247 14.71 17.80 -1.63
C SER A 247 15.77 18.06 -2.72
N LYS A 248 16.84 18.80 -2.40
CA LYS A 248 17.95 19.07 -3.33
C LYS A 248 18.71 17.81 -3.71
N ASN A 249 18.99 16.93 -2.75
CA ASN A 249 19.67 15.65 -2.98
C ASN A 249 18.83 14.76 -3.89
N LEU A 250 17.53 14.61 -3.61
CA LEU A 250 16.60 13.82 -4.41
C LEU A 250 16.55 14.35 -5.85
N LEU A 251 16.34 15.66 -6.03
CA LEU A 251 16.30 16.28 -7.35
C LEU A 251 17.62 16.14 -8.11
N SER A 252 18.77 16.23 -7.43
CA SER A 252 20.09 16.08 -8.07
C SER A 252 20.29 14.73 -8.77
N LYS A 253 19.58 13.69 -8.30
CA LYS A 253 19.59 12.33 -8.85
C LYS A 253 18.58 12.11 -9.99
N GLN A 254 17.75 13.11 -10.28
CA GLN A 254 16.78 13.08 -11.39
C GLN A 254 17.40 13.69 -12.65
N LYS A 255 17.11 13.09 -13.81
CA LYS A 255 17.51 13.67 -15.09
C LYS A 255 16.92 15.08 -15.21
N GLY A 256 17.74 16.08 -15.55
CA GLY A 256 17.30 17.47 -15.65
C GLY A 256 16.98 18.15 -14.31
N LYS A 257 17.22 17.49 -13.17
CA LYS A 257 16.99 18.01 -11.81
C LYS A 257 15.54 18.43 -11.52
N GLU A 258 14.58 17.71 -12.10
CA GLU A 258 13.16 18.05 -12.01
C GLU A 258 12.30 16.79 -11.96
N LEU A 259 11.08 16.93 -11.44
CA LEU A 259 10.03 15.92 -11.43
C LEU A 259 8.90 16.32 -12.38
N ASP A 260 8.32 15.34 -13.05
CA ASP A 260 7.12 15.56 -13.88
C ASP A 260 5.85 15.35 -13.06
N ILE A 261 5.85 14.31 -12.21
CA ILE A 261 4.71 13.91 -11.39
C ILE A 261 5.19 13.69 -9.95
N ILE A 262 4.46 14.22 -8.98
CA ILE A 262 4.56 13.86 -7.56
C ILE A 262 3.25 13.19 -7.18
N ILE A 263 3.33 12.00 -6.63
CA ILE A 263 2.23 11.24 -6.06
C ILE A 263 2.30 11.45 -4.55
N ALA A 264 1.20 11.83 -3.93
CA ALA A 264 1.08 11.94 -2.49
C ALA A 264 -0.26 11.30 -2.07
N SER A 265 -0.21 10.33 -1.17
CA SER A 265 -1.39 9.58 -0.73
C SER A 265 -1.54 9.66 0.78
N ASP A 266 -2.65 10.25 1.25
CA ASP A 266 -3.01 10.35 2.67
C ASP A 266 -1.93 10.97 3.58
N ILE A 267 -1.11 11.88 3.04
CA ILE A 267 -0.06 12.57 3.80
C ILE A 267 -0.58 13.74 4.66
N ILE A 268 -1.86 14.13 4.49
CA ILE A 268 -2.49 15.26 5.17
C ILE A 268 -3.34 14.73 6.33
N TYR A 269 -2.72 14.51 7.49
CA TYR A 269 -3.44 13.96 8.66
C TYR A 269 -3.06 14.61 9.99
N ARG A 270 -1.98 15.40 10.05
CA ARG A 270 -1.58 16.19 11.23
C ARG A 270 -1.36 17.64 10.87
N LYS A 271 -2.04 18.54 11.58
CA LYS A 271 -1.91 20.00 11.39
C LYS A 271 -0.48 20.50 11.51
N ASN A 272 0.30 19.94 12.44
CA ASN A 272 1.68 20.34 12.68
C ASN A 272 2.59 20.14 11.45
N ASP A 273 2.24 19.23 10.54
CA ASP A 273 3.03 18.90 9.36
C ASP A 273 2.71 19.77 8.14
N PHE A 274 1.62 20.56 8.17
CA PHE A 274 1.14 21.32 7.00
C PHE A 274 2.19 22.24 6.40
N LYS A 275 2.92 22.98 7.25
CA LYS A 275 3.99 23.89 6.79
C LYS A 275 5.12 23.12 6.12
N SER A 276 5.53 21.99 6.70
CA SER A 276 6.61 21.15 6.18
C SER A 276 6.22 20.50 4.85
N ILE A 277 4.99 19.99 4.72
CA ILE A 277 4.46 19.42 3.48
C ILE A 277 4.40 20.48 2.37
N LEU A 278 3.85 21.66 2.66
CA LEU A 278 3.80 22.76 1.68
C LEU A 278 5.20 23.22 1.27
N ALA A 279 6.14 23.31 2.22
CA ALA A 279 7.54 23.61 1.92
C ALA A 279 8.16 22.56 0.99
N THR A 280 7.95 21.27 1.24
CA THR A 280 8.39 20.18 0.35
C THR A 280 7.80 20.32 -1.04
N PHE A 281 6.50 20.55 -1.18
CA PHE A 281 5.89 20.77 -2.49
C PHE A 281 6.53 21.94 -3.24
N ARG A 282 6.79 23.07 -2.56
CA ARG A 282 7.44 24.23 -3.18
C ARG A 282 8.91 23.98 -3.54
N GLN A 283 9.62 23.18 -2.76
CA GLN A 283 11.02 22.80 -3.04
C GLN A 283 11.14 21.85 -4.23
N LEU A 284 10.17 20.94 -4.40
CA LEU A 284 10.20 19.90 -5.43
C LEU A 284 9.54 20.31 -6.76
N CYS A 285 8.58 21.22 -6.72
CA CYS A 285 7.80 21.58 -7.90
C CYS A 285 8.41 22.73 -8.69
N ILE A 286 8.33 22.58 -10.00
CA ILE A 286 8.36 23.69 -10.95
C ILE A 286 6.98 23.82 -11.62
N PRO A 287 6.68 24.90 -12.38
CA PRO A 287 5.33 25.10 -12.93
C PRO A 287 4.77 23.95 -13.79
N LYS A 288 5.65 23.11 -14.38
CA LYS A 288 5.23 21.93 -15.15
C LYS A 288 5.00 20.68 -14.29
N THR A 289 5.50 20.63 -13.07
CA THR A 289 5.32 19.50 -12.15
C THR A 289 3.85 19.41 -11.75
N VAL A 290 3.30 18.19 -11.81
CA VAL A 290 1.94 17.89 -11.37
C VAL A 290 2.00 17.11 -10.07
N ILE A 291 1.34 17.60 -9.03
CA ILE A 291 1.06 16.80 -7.83
C ILE A 291 -0.29 16.13 -8.02
N CYS A 292 -0.33 14.81 -7.95
CA CYS A 292 -1.53 14.00 -7.80
C CYS A 292 -1.65 13.65 -6.32
N LEU A 293 -2.63 14.25 -5.64
CA LEU A 293 -2.85 14.09 -4.20
C LEU A 293 -4.14 13.29 -3.98
N GLY A 294 -4.00 12.05 -3.53
CA GLY A 294 -5.11 11.25 -3.01
C GLY A 294 -5.29 11.53 -1.52
N TYR A 295 -6.50 11.89 -1.12
CA TYR A 295 -6.78 12.33 0.24
C TYR A 295 -8.14 11.83 0.73
N LYS A 296 -8.12 11.11 1.85
CA LYS A 296 -9.28 10.82 2.68
C LYS A 296 -9.15 11.55 4.02
N SER A 297 -10.20 12.30 4.39
CA SER A 297 -10.21 13.03 5.66
C SER A 297 -10.21 12.06 6.84
N ARG A 298 -9.22 12.19 7.74
CA ARG A 298 -9.04 11.37 8.93
C ARG A 298 -8.64 12.25 10.11
N GLY A 299 -9.48 12.33 11.13
CA GLY A 299 -9.18 13.02 12.40
C GLY A 299 -9.06 14.55 12.33
N LEU A 300 -8.81 15.14 11.17
CA LEU A 300 -8.75 16.59 10.98
C LEU A 300 -10.15 17.22 11.08
N ARG A 301 -10.25 18.34 11.79
CA ARG A 301 -11.46 19.14 11.79
C ARG A 301 -11.59 19.85 10.45
N SER A 302 -12.82 20.09 9.99
CA SER A 302 -13.05 20.68 8.65
C SER A 302 -12.38 22.05 8.46
N PHE A 303 -12.14 22.82 9.53
CA PHE A 303 -11.41 24.09 9.42
C PHE A 303 -9.90 23.90 9.24
N GLU A 304 -9.32 22.83 9.77
CA GLU A 304 -7.90 22.49 9.61
C GLU A 304 -7.66 21.96 8.19
N GLU A 305 -8.57 21.14 7.66
CA GLU A 305 -8.55 20.73 6.25
C GLU A 305 -8.56 21.97 5.33
N ARG A 306 -9.48 22.92 5.58
CA ARG A 306 -9.53 24.19 4.82
C ARG A 306 -8.24 24.98 4.94
N GLU A 307 -7.68 25.12 6.15
CA GLU A 307 -6.43 25.83 6.39
C GLU A 307 -5.29 25.28 5.52
N PHE A 308 -5.13 23.95 5.43
CA PHE A 308 -4.11 23.35 4.56
C PHE A 308 -4.30 23.73 3.09
N PHE A 309 -5.53 23.57 2.56
CA PHE A 309 -5.81 23.88 1.16
C PHE A 309 -5.74 25.37 0.85
N ASP A 310 -6.14 26.24 1.77
CA ASP A 310 -6.02 27.70 1.62
C ASP A 310 -4.56 28.15 1.56
N GLU A 311 -3.70 27.60 2.42
CA GLU A 311 -2.25 27.84 2.36
C GLU A 311 -1.65 27.32 1.05
N CYS A 312 -2.03 26.13 0.59
CA CYS A 312 -1.59 25.60 -0.70
C CYS A 312 -2.07 26.47 -1.88
N ASN A 313 -3.30 26.98 -1.84
CA ASN A 313 -3.91 27.78 -2.90
C ASN A 313 -3.27 29.17 -3.06
N LYS A 314 -2.39 29.58 -2.15
CA LYS A 314 -1.54 30.76 -2.34
C LYS A 314 -0.53 30.55 -3.48
N TYR A 315 -0.01 29.33 -3.62
CA TYR A 315 1.10 29.00 -4.53
C TYR A 315 0.70 28.06 -5.68
N PHE A 316 -0.31 27.21 -5.46
CA PHE A 316 -0.72 26.16 -6.38
C PHE A 316 -2.11 26.43 -6.95
N ASN A 317 -2.30 26.09 -8.22
CA ASN A 317 -3.64 25.85 -8.76
C ASN A 317 -4.07 24.45 -8.32
N ILE A 318 -5.19 24.36 -7.59
CA ILE A 318 -5.71 23.12 -7.02
C ILE A 318 -7.03 22.79 -7.70
N HIS A 319 -7.12 21.61 -8.30
CA HIS A 319 -8.33 21.12 -8.95
C HIS A 319 -8.73 19.77 -8.36
N LEU A 320 -9.94 19.68 -7.82
CA LEU A 320 -10.54 18.39 -7.50
C LEU A 320 -10.87 17.68 -8.82
N LEU A 321 -10.33 16.48 -9.01
CA LEU A 321 -10.60 15.66 -10.18
C LEU A 321 -11.90 14.88 -9.95
N SER A 322 -12.83 14.99 -10.89
CA SER A 322 -13.97 14.07 -10.98
C SER A 322 -13.51 12.85 -11.76
N TYR A 323 -13.39 11.71 -11.09
CA TYR A 323 -13.11 10.45 -11.75
C TYR A 323 -14.44 9.74 -12.02
N LYS A 324 -14.80 9.59 -13.30
CA LYS A 324 -15.98 8.84 -13.75
C LYS A 324 -15.51 7.66 -14.64
N GLU A 325 -15.67 6.43 -14.14
CA GLU A 325 -15.65 5.10 -14.83
C GLU A 325 -14.31 4.38 -15.15
N PRO A 326 -14.27 3.01 -15.27
CA PRO A 326 -15.37 2.03 -15.46
C PRO A 326 -15.71 1.12 -14.26
N GLN A 327 -16.95 0.58 -14.30
CA GLN A 327 -17.73 -0.43 -13.50
C GLN A 327 -17.24 -1.02 -12.15
N GLN A 328 -15.97 -0.91 -11.75
CA GLN A 328 -15.47 -1.29 -10.41
C GLN A 328 -15.35 -0.10 -9.45
N THR A 329 -15.74 1.10 -9.87
CA THR A 329 -15.75 2.33 -9.05
C THR A 329 -16.82 2.33 -7.94
N ILE A 330 -17.69 1.32 -7.89
CA ILE A 330 -18.69 1.17 -6.84
C ILE A 330 -18.02 1.04 -5.46
N LYS A 331 -16.83 0.43 -5.37
CA LYS A 331 -16.08 0.29 -4.11
C LYS A 331 -15.47 1.61 -3.60
N TYR A 332 -15.01 2.48 -4.50
CA TYR A 332 -14.32 3.72 -4.12
C TYR A 332 -15.24 4.94 -3.99
N ASN A 333 -16.42 4.92 -4.61
CA ASN A 333 -17.44 5.93 -4.29
C ASN A 333 -17.92 5.83 -2.83
N GLN A 334 -17.64 4.72 -2.14
CA GLN A 334 -17.89 4.54 -0.70
C GLN A 334 -16.70 4.92 0.18
N THR A 335 -15.51 5.21 -0.37
CA THR A 335 -14.30 5.42 0.44
C THR A 335 -14.06 6.88 0.83
N ASP A 336 -14.88 7.84 0.38
CA ASP A 336 -14.69 9.29 0.58
C ASP A 336 -13.30 9.83 0.15
N VAL A 337 -12.60 9.07 -0.69
CA VAL A 337 -11.29 9.48 -1.23
C VAL A 337 -11.50 10.58 -2.27
N LYS A 338 -10.83 11.71 -2.07
CA LYS A 338 -10.76 12.84 -3.01
C LYS A 338 -9.43 12.80 -3.73
N LEU A 339 -9.43 13.04 -5.05
CA LEU A 339 -8.22 13.15 -5.84
C LEU A 339 -8.03 14.58 -6.32
N TYR A 340 -6.93 15.21 -5.93
CA TYR A 340 -6.58 16.57 -6.32
C TYR A 340 -5.42 16.56 -7.31
N LYS A 341 -5.50 17.44 -8.30
CA LYS A 341 -4.39 17.84 -9.15
C LYS A 341 -3.90 19.21 -8.68
N MET A 342 -2.63 19.33 -8.33
CA MET A 342 -2.02 20.61 -7.95
C MET A 342 -0.85 20.95 -8.88
N GLN A 343 -0.72 22.22 -9.27
CA GLN A 343 0.40 22.71 -10.09
C GLN A 343 0.85 24.10 -9.62
N LEU A 344 2.16 24.31 -9.52
CA LEU A 344 2.71 25.59 -9.07
C LEU A 344 2.37 26.72 -10.06
N ARG A 345 1.94 27.88 -9.55
CA ARG A 345 1.62 29.04 -10.39
C ARG A 345 2.89 29.65 -10.97
N ILE A 346 2.78 30.15 -12.20
CA ILE A 346 3.92 30.71 -12.97
C ILE A 346 4.57 31.91 -12.26
N LYS A 347 3.84 32.66 -11.43
CA LYS A 347 4.32 33.86 -10.74
C LYS A 347 5.12 33.58 -9.46
N ASP A 348 5.10 32.36 -8.92
CA ASP A 348 5.58 32.07 -7.56
C ASP A 348 7.03 31.54 -7.48
N LYS A 349 7.85 31.76 -8.53
CA LYS A 349 9.30 31.52 -8.49
C LYS A 349 10.08 32.60 -7.70
N SER A 350 9.50 33.17 -6.65
CA SER A 350 10.29 33.95 -5.69
C SER A 350 11.24 32.97 -4.99
N PRO A 351 12.56 33.23 -4.94
CA PRO A 351 13.49 32.36 -4.24
C PRO A 351 13.06 32.26 -2.78
N LEU A 352 12.81 31.03 -2.32
CA LEU A 352 12.75 30.72 -0.90
C LEU A 352 14.16 31.01 -0.35
N LEU A 353 14.24 32.01 0.54
CA LEU A 353 15.46 32.43 1.24
C LEU A 353 16.22 31.27 1.87
#